data_AF-A0A9D8S5Z6-F1
#
_entry.id   AF-A0A9D8S5Z6-F1
#
_cell.length_a   1.000
_cell.length_b   1.000
_cell.length_c   1.000
_cell.angle_alpha   90.00
_cell.angle_beta   90.00
_cell.angle_gamma   90.00
#
_symmetry.space_group_name_H-M   'P 1'
#
loop_
_entity.id
_entity.type
_entity.pdbx_description
1 polymer ?
#
loop_
_entity_poly.entity_id
_entity_poly.type
_entity_poly.pdbx_seq_one_letter_code
_entity_poly.pdbx_strand_id
1 'polypeptide(L)'
;MYCNNCHRQCPNNFSSCPYCSNKLKTDKKKKTEVMESQNNKKYKISFKGKIIAISVVAFLLCITAVTIGLLNGSKPEMLVKTMVLSVKNKDANTYYSLYDEQIKKYNKDNWYFDDSETFSAMTEPLEKTIDFYTDKCGKDFTVQYEINEVIYIENEKFNEYCDVLEKSFSYRKLPTEIAKVDFVIKVEGSEGEYTSVYDSFMCMKIGGKWYRIYSSVFNDISN
;
A
#
# COMPACT_ATOMS: atom_id res chain seq x y z
N MET A 1 19.13 -6.82 11.56
CA MET A 1 19.32 -7.17 12.99
C MET A 1 18.17 -8.04 13.49
N TYR A 2 18.20 -8.67 14.69
CA TYR A 2 17.06 -9.42 15.25
C TYR A 2 16.44 -8.69 16.45
N CYS A 3 15.12 -8.72 16.58
CA CYS A 3 14.44 -8.14 17.75
C CYS A 3 14.63 -9.02 18.98
N ASN A 4 15.08 -8.46 20.11
CA ASN A 4 15.26 -9.22 21.35
C ASN A 4 13.94 -9.62 22.03
N ASN A 5 12.79 -9.06 21.61
CA ASN A 5 11.48 -9.36 22.19
C ASN A 5 10.71 -10.40 21.35
N CYS A 6 10.51 -10.14 20.06
CA CYS A 6 9.75 -11.07 19.20
C CYS A 6 10.61 -12.01 18.36
N HIS A 7 11.95 -11.91 18.46
CA HIS A 7 12.92 -12.73 17.74
C HIS A 7 12.84 -12.72 16.21
N ARG A 8 12.00 -11.85 15.62
CA ARG A 8 11.92 -11.65 14.16
C ARG A 8 13.12 -10.86 13.63
N GLN A 9 13.53 -11.16 12.41
CA GLN A 9 14.54 -10.38 11.68
C GLN A 9 13.96 -9.00 11.34
N CYS A 10 14.67 -7.95 11.78
CA CYS A 10 14.31 -6.56 11.56
C CYS A 10 15.26 -5.90 10.55
N PRO A 11 14.73 -5.08 9.64
CA PRO A 11 15.57 -4.32 8.71
C PRO A 11 16.50 -3.34 9.42
N ASN A 12 17.64 -3.05 8.80
CA ASN A 12 18.69 -2.24 9.41
C ASN A 12 18.33 -0.74 9.48
N ASN A 13 17.36 -0.29 8.68
CA ASN A 13 16.88 1.09 8.63
C ASN A 13 15.91 1.47 9.77
N PHE A 14 15.56 0.52 10.66
CA PHE A 14 14.60 0.74 11.75
C PHE A 14 15.29 0.94 13.11
N SER A 15 14.83 1.93 13.88
CA SER A 15 15.24 2.16 15.28
C SER A 15 14.40 1.37 16.30
N SER A 16 13.21 0.92 15.89
CA SER A 16 12.29 0.08 16.67
C SER A 16 11.78 -1.08 15.81
N CYS A 17 11.48 -2.21 16.43
CA CYS A 17 10.99 -3.41 15.74
C CYS A 17 9.67 -3.10 15.03
N PRO A 18 9.56 -3.30 13.71
CA PRO A 18 8.33 -3.01 12.98
C PRO A 18 7.17 -3.94 13.37
N TYR A 19 7.45 -5.08 14.01
CA TYR A 19 6.44 -6.09 14.33
C TYR A 19 5.90 -6.04 15.78
N CYS A 20 6.67 -5.46 16.71
CA CYS A 20 6.27 -5.42 18.13
C CYS A 20 6.65 -4.11 18.83
N SER A 21 7.12 -3.12 18.06
CA SER A 21 7.48 -1.77 18.50
C SER A 21 8.62 -1.67 19.53
N ASN A 22 9.21 -2.79 19.97
CA ASN A 22 10.32 -2.76 20.93
C ASN A 22 11.57 -2.10 20.33
N LYS A 23 12.29 -1.28 21.11
CA LYS A 23 13.50 -0.58 20.65
C LYS A 23 14.58 -1.58 20.22
N LEU A 24 15.19 -1.31 19.07
CA LEU A 24 16.30 -2.11 18.56
C LEU A 24 17.63 -1.52 19.06
N LYS A 25 18.59 -2.38 19.41
CA LYS A 25 19.94 -1.95 19.77
C LYS A 25 20.67 -1.63 18.45
N THR A 26 20.66 -0.37 18.05
CA THR A 26 21.38 0.08 16.85
C THR A 26 22.84 0.38 17.18
N ASP A 27 23.76 -0.22 16.41
CA ASP A 27 25.13 0.31 16.33
C ASP A 27 25.07 1.66 15.62
N LYS A 28 25.69 2.68 16.22
CA LYS A 28 25.63 4.08 15.76
C LYS A 28 26.02 4.20 14.29
N LYS A 29 25.07 4.44 13.39
CA LYS A 29 25.27 5.22 12.15
C LYS A 29 23.96 5.82 11.61
N LYS A 30 24.03 7.14 11.40
CA LYS A 30 23.11 8.14 10.81
C LYS A 30 21.61 8.07 11.19
N LYS A 31 21.11 9.21 11.70
CA LYS A 31 19.69 9.48 11.99
C LYS A 31 18.83 9.20 10.76
N THR A 32 17.98 8.19 10.85
CA THR A 32 16.83 7.98 9.97
C THR A 32 15.65 8.72 10.58
N GLU A 33 15.08 9.68 9.85
CA GLU A 33 13.78 10.26 10.18
C GLU A 33 12.70 9.22 9.93
N VAL A 34 11.98 8.85 11.00
CA VAL A 34 10.81 7.97 10.94
C VAL A 34 9.63 8.84 10.50
N MET A 35 8.91 8.41 9.47
CA MET A 35 7.68 9.10 9.07
C MET A 35 6.61 8.85 10.14
N GLU A 36 6.35 9.86 10.99
CA GLU A 36 5.17 9.87 11.84
C GLU A 36 3.91 9.94 10.96
N SER A 37 2.95 9.06 11.24
CA SER A 37 1.59 9.15 10.74
C SER A 37 1.02 10.53 11.09
N GLN A 38 0.89 11.40 10.09
CA GLN A 38 0.37 12.74 10.30
C GLN A 38 -1.13 12.68 10.52
N ASN A 39 -1.53 12.88 11.78
CA ASN A 39 -2.89 13.25 12.13
C ASN A 39 -3.30 14.53 11.39
N ASN A 40 -4.51 14.46 10.82
CA ASN A 40 -5.17 15.48 10.02
C ASN A 40 -4.94 16.92 10.49
N LYS A 41 -4.26 17.73 9.68
CA LYS A 41 -4.48 19.18 9.63
C LYS A 41 -5.15 19.51 8.31
N LYS A 42 -6.35 20.09 8.39
CA LYS A 42 -7.11 20.59 7.24
C LYS A 42 -6.28 21.64 6.49
N TYR A 43 -5.76 21.29 5.32
CA TYR A 43 -5.11 22.24 4.43
C TYR A 43 -6.16 22.88 3.52
N LYS A 44 -6.22 24.22 3.57
CA LYS A 44 -6.99 25.05 2.65
C LYS A 44 -6.02 25.52 1.57
N ILE A 45 -6.15 25.03 0.34
CA ILE A 45 -5.27 25.42 -0.77
C ILE A 45 -6.07 26.27 -1.76
N SER A 46 -5.63 27.50 -1.99
CA SER A 46 -6.13 28.35 -3.08
C SER A 46 -5.31 28.08 -4.34
N PHE A 47 -5.99 27.69 -5.42
CA PHE A 47 -5.36 27.35 -6.69
C PHE A 47 -5.13 28.61 -7.54
N LYS A 48 -3.87 28.94 -7.83
CA LYS A 48 -3.49 29.78 -8.99
C LYS A 48 -2.37 29.06 -9.74
N GLY A 49 -2.76 28.13 -10.61
CA GLY A 49 -1.84 27.39 -11.47
C GLY A 49 -1.54 28.12 -12.78
N LYS A 50 -0.27 28.08 -13.22
CA LYS A 50 0.09 28.05 -14.64
C LYS A 50 0.50 26.62 -14.97
N ILE A 51 -0.14 26.06 -16.00
CA ILE A 51 0.15 24.73 -16.56
C ILE A 51 1.49 24.81 -17.29
N ILE A 52 2.42 23.91 -16.97
CA ILE A 52 3.62 23.67 -17.80
C ILE A 52 3.47 22.28 -18.41
N ALA A 53 3.35 22.25 -19.74
CA ALA A 53 3.36 21.05 -20.54
C ALA A 53 4.78 20.48 -20.62
N ILE A 54 4.95 19.16 -20.43
CA ILE A 54 6.17 18.45 -20.79
C ILE A 54 5.79 17.34 -21.77
N SER A 55 6.28 17.51 -23.00
CA SER A 55 6.29 16.50 -24.05
C SER A 55 7.71 15.96 -24.20
N VAL A 56 7.78 14.71 -24.67
CA VAL A 56 8.92 14.00 -25.32
C VAL A 56 9.80 13.17 -24.37
N VAL A 57 10.11 11.88 -24.60
CA VAL A 57 9.73 10.85 -25.59
C VAL A 57 10.19 9.49 -25.04
N ALA A 58 9.52 8.44 -25.52
CA ALA A 58 9.84 7.01 -25.47
C ALA A 58 11.32 6.61 -25.28
N PHE A 59 11.58 5.81 -24.23
CA PHE A 59 12.51 4.67 -24.23
C PHE A 59 12.34 3.93 -22.90
N LEU A 60 11.49 2.90 -22.87
CA LEU A 60 11.54 1.71 -22.00
C LEU A 60 10.30 0.82 -22.23
N LEU A 61 9.90 0.68 -23.50
CA LEU A 61 9.09 -0.44 -23.96
C LEU A 61 10.01 -1.66 -24.12
N CYS A 62 10.40 -2.28 -23.01
CA CYS A 62 10.96 -3.63 -23.03
C CYS A 62 10.32 -4.44 -21.90
N ILE A 63 9.28 -5.19 -22.28
CA ILE A 63 8.80 -6.42 -21.63
C ILE A 63 8.21 -6.22 -20.23
N THR A 64 6.97 -5.75 -20.18
CA THR A 64 5.87 -6.63 -19.76
C THR A 64 4.61 -6.24 -20.52
N ALA A 65 4.40 -6.87 -21.68
CA ALA A 65 3.05 -7.04 -22.19
C ALA A 65 2.30 -7.88 -21.16
N VAL A 66 1.67 -7.22 -20.19
CA VAL A 66 0.57 -7.84 -19.45
C VAL A 66 -0.69 -7.22 -19.98
N THR A 67 -1.33 -7.99 -20.83
CA THR A 67 -2.75 -7.89 -21.13
C THR A 67 -3.49 -7.48 -19.86
N ILE A 68 -4.25 -6.39 -19.97
CA ILE A 68 -5.04 -5.73 -18.92
C ILE A 68 -6.14 -6.67 -18.32
N GLY A 69 -6.16 -7.96 -18.69
CA GLY A 69 -7.15 -8.96 -18.28
C GLY A 69 -6.68 -10.09 -17.36
N LEU A 70 -5.42 -10.19 -16.92
CA LEU A 70 -4.91 -11.42 -16.25
C LEU A 70 -4.13 -11.25 -14.93
N LEU A 71 -4.05 -10.06 -14.34
CA LEU A 71 -3.31 -9.86 -13.07
C LEU A 71 -4.13 -10.01 -11.79
N ASN A 72 -5.45 -10.17 -11.90
CA ASN A 72 -6.29 -10.51 -10.75
C ASN A 72 -6.27 -12.03 -10.55
N GLY A 73 -5.12 -12.54 -10.11
CA GLY A 73 -5.00 -13.95 -9.75
C GLY A 73 -5.95 -14.33 -8.61
N SER A 74 -6.21 -15.63 -8.49
CA SER A 74 -7.15 -16.20 -7.51
C SER A 74 -6.73 -16.06 -6.05
N LYS A 75 -5.57 -15.45 -5.76
CA LYS A 75 -4.94 -15.38 -4.43
C LYS A 75 -4.51 -13.96 -4.02
N PRO A 76 -4.49 -13.64 -2.71
CA PRO A 76 -4.07 -12.34 -2.16
C PRO A 76 -2.69 -11.83 -2.61
N GLU A 77 -1.73 -12.72 -2.80
CA GLU A 77 -0.34 -12.40 -3.15
C GLU A 77 -0.26 -11.71 -4.52
N MET A 78 -1.17 -12.04 -5.43
CA MET A 78 -1.25 -11.41 -6.75
C MET A 78 -1.74 -9.95 -6.66
N LEU A 79 -2.56 -9.63 -5.66
CA LEU A 79 -2.95 -8.25 -5.37
C LEU A 79 -1.74 -7.45 -4.88
N VAL A 80 -0.95 -8.01 -3.96
CA VAL A 80 0.29 -7.37 -3.48
C VAL A 80 1.28 -7.16 -4.62
N LYS A 81 1.52 -8.18 -5.46
CA LYS A 81 2.35 -8.05 -6.66
C LYS A 81 1.90 -6.88 -7.54
N THR A 82 0.59 -6.81 -7.83
CA THR A 82 0.01 -5.77 -8.67
C THR A 82 0.17 -4.39 -8.03
N MET A 83 0.01 -4.28 -6.72
CA MET A 83 0.28 -3.04 -5.97
C MET A 83 1.75 -2.61 -6.09
N VAL A 84 2.70 -3.50 -5.83
CA VAL A 84 4.13 -3.17 -5.88
C VAL A 84 4.54 -2.73 -7.29
N LEU A 85 4.09 -3.44 -8.32
CA LEU A 85 4.41 -3.11 -9.72
C LEU A 85 3.75 -1.81 -10.17
N SER A 86 2.50 -1.54 -9.78
CA SER A 86 1.83 -0.29 -10.12
C SER A 86 2.49 0.92 -9.46
N VAL A 87 2.93 0.79 -8.20
CA VAL A 87 3.73 1.83 -7.53
C VAL A 87 5.03 2.07 -8.29
N LYS A 88 5.81 1.01 -8.55
CA LYS A 88 7.09 1.09 -9.26
C LYS A 88 6.97 1.79 -10.62
N ASN A 89 5.92 1.46 -11.37
CA ASN A 89 5.71 1.95 -12.72
C ASN A 89 4.93 3.28 -12.78
N LYS A 90 4.59 3.88 -11.63
CA LYS A 90 3.69 5.03 -11.53
C LYS A 90 2.36 4.79 -12.29
N ASP A 91 1.87 3.56 -12.28
CA ASP A 91 0.64 3.14 -12.95
C ASP A 91 -0.57 3.37 -12.03
N ALA A 92 -1.01 4.62 -12.01
CA ALA A 92 -2.14 5.08 -11.21
C ALA A 92 -3.44 4.34 -11.53
N ASN A 93 -3.68 3.97 -12.79
CA ASN A 93 -4.87 3.23 -13.21
C ASN A 93 -4.91 1.83 -12.60
N THR A 94 -3.81 1.08 -12.71
CA THR A 94 -3.71 -0.24 -12.12
C THR A 94 -3.80 -0.17 -10.60
N TYR A 95 -3.15 0.80 -9.96
CA TYR A 95 -3.24 0.99 -8.51
C TYR A 95 -4.66 1.29 -8.04
N TYR A 96 -5.35 2.21 -8.73
CA TYR A 96 -6.74 2.55 -8.42
C TYR A 96 -7.70 1.36 -8.62
N SER A 97 -7.40 0.47 -9.57
CA SER A 97 -8.18 -0.74 -9.85
C SER A 97 -8.13 -1.81 -8.74
N LEU A 98 -7.22 -1.65 -7.76
CA LEU A 98 -7.09 -2.55 -6.60
C LEU A 98 -8.21 -2.35 -5.60
N TYR A 99 -8.90 -1.21 -5.63
CA TYR A 99 -10.10 -0.98 -4.83
C TYR A 99 -11.35 -1.40 -5.62
N ASP A 100 -12.36 -1.92 -4.94
CA ASP A 100 -13.63 -2.23 -5.57
C ASP A 100 -14.53 -0.97 -5.64
N GLU A 101 -15.63 -1.11 -6.37
CA GLU A 101 -16.54 0.00 -6.66
C GLU A 101 -17.20 0.60 -5.42
N GLN A 102 -17.45 -0.18 -4.36
CA GLN A 102 -18.09 0.33 -3.15
C GLN A 102 -17.12 1.22 -2.35
N ILE A 103 -15.85 0.83 -2.22
CA ILE A 103 -14.81 1.71 -1.63
C ILE A 103 -14.62 2.97 -2.47
N LYS A 104 -14.55 2.86 -3.80
CA LYS A 104 -14.43 4.03 -4.68
C LYS A 104 -15.60 5.00 -4.50
N LYS A 105 -16.82 4.46 -4.49
CA LYS A 105 -18.04 5.23 -4.25
C LYS A 105 -18.03 5.91 -2.88
N TYR A 106 -17.65 5.18 -1.82
CA TYR A 106 -17.55 5.76 -0.48
C TYR A 106 -16.60 6.96 -0.44
N ASN A 107 -15.42 6.86 -1.06
CA ASN A 107 -14.46 7.97 -1.09
C ASN A 107 -15.03 9.18 -1.82
N LYS A 108 -15.67 8.97 -2.98
CA LYS A 108 -16.36 10.02 -3.74
C LYS A 108 -17.44 10.71 -2.91
N ASP A 109 -18.31 9.93 -2.28
CA ASP A 109 -19.48 10.44 -1.55
C ASP A 109 -19.09 11.18 -0.24
N ASN A 110 -18.00 10.80 0.42
CA ASN A 110 -17.63 11.32 1.74
C ASN A 110 -16.54 12.41 1.72
N TRP A 111 -15.74 12.48 0.66
CA TRP A 111 -14.61 13.41 0.59
C TRP A 111 -14.87 14.61 -0.35
N TYR A 112 -16.09 14.71 -0.91
CA TYR A 112 -16.52 15.77 -1.84
C TYR A 112 -15.63 15.92 -3.08
N PHE A 113 -14.99 14.84 -3.51
CA PHE A 113 -14.14 14.84 -4.70
C PHE A 113 -14.93 14.39 -5.92
N ASP A 114 -14.66 15.01 -7.07
CA ASP A 114 -15.07 14.42 -8.34
C ASP A 114 -14.21 13.17 -8.66
N ASP A 115 -14.52 12.46 -9.74
CA ASP A 115 -13.82 11.21 -10.08
C ASP A 115 -12.31 11.43 -10.33
N SER A 116 -11.92 12.61 -10.83
CA SER A 116 -10.53 12.95 -11.13
C SER A 116 -9.74 13.29 -9.87
N GLU A 117 -10.34 14.02 -8.94
CA GLU A 117 -9.77 14.35 -7.65
C GLU A 117 -9.69 13.11 -6.76
N THR A 118 -10.72 12.26 -6.79
CA THR A 118 -10.76 10.97 -6.07
C THR A 118 -9.64 10.05 -6.55
N PHE A 119 -9.48 9.91 -7.87
CA PHE A 119 -8.38 9.17 -8.47
C PHE A 119 -7.02 9.72 -8.01
N SER A 120 -6.83 11.03 -8.15
CA SER A 120 -5.58 11.71 -7.79
C SER A 120 -5.24 11.53 -6.32
N ALA A 121 -6.20 11.70 -5.41
CA ALA A 121 -5.98 11.55 -3.97
C ALA A 121 -5.57 10.12 -3.58
N MET A 122 -6.13 9.10 -4.24
CA MET A 122 -5.72 7.71 -4.03
C MET A 122 -4.37 7.37 -4.63
N THR A 123 -3.92 8.10 -5.66
CA THR A 123 -2.69 7.78 -6.41
C THR A 123 -1.52 8.71 -6.11
N GLU A 124 -1.73 9.90 -5.53
CA GLU A 124 -0.68 10.82 -5.07
C GLU A 124 0.36 10.14 -4.17
N PRO A 125 -0.01 9.20 -3.26
CA PRO A 125 0.98 8.45 -2.48
C PRO A 125 1.98 7.66 -3.33
N LEU A 126 1.66 7.32 -4.58
CA LEU A 126 2.58 6.63 -5.50
C LEU A 126 3.80 7.50 -5.83
N GLU A 127 3.57 8.76 -6.20
CA GLU A 127 4.65 9.69 -6.55
C GLU A 127 5.55 9.94 -5.35
N LYS A 128 4.94 10.22 -4.19
CA LYS A 128 5.68 10.40 -2.92
C LYS A 128 6.52 9.17 -2.56
N THR A 129 6.00 7.97 -2.80
CA THR A 129 6.74 6.72 -2.54
C THR A 129 7.95 6.59 -3.46
N ILE A 130 7.81 6.91 -4.75
CA ILE A 130 8.92 6.85 -5.70
C ILE A 130 9.96 7.94 -5.43
N ASP A 131 9.54 9.15 -5.12
CA ASP A 131 10.44 10.25 -4.77
C ASP A 131 11.24 9.91 -3.51
N PHE A 132 10.59 9.31 -2.51
CA PHE A 132 11.25 8.80 -1.32
C PHE A 132 12.30 7.72 -1.64
N TYR A 133 11.96 6.72 -2.45
CA TYR A 133 12.93 5.68 -2.84
C TYR A 133 14.09 6.25 -3.67
N THR A 134 13.80 7.24 -4.52
CA THR A 134 14.83 7.96 -5.28
C THR A 134 15.80 8.69 -4.34
N ASP A 135 15.29 9.39 -3.32
CA ASP A 135 16.10 10.09 -2.32
C ASP A 135 16.97 9.14 -1.48
N LYS A 136 16.47 7.94 -1.18
CA LYS A 136 17.18 6.97 -0.32
C LYS A 136 18.13 6.04 -1.05
N CYS A 137 17.80 5.66 -2.27
CA CYS A 137 18.49 4.58 -2.99
C CYS A 137 19.12 5.04 -4.31
N GLY A 138 18.88 6.29 -4.73
CA GLY A 138 19.31 6.81 -6.02
C GLY A 138 18.34 6.46 -7.14
N LYS A 139 18.42 7.16 -8.28
CA LYS A 139 17.46 7.03 -9.41
C LYS A 139 17.48 5.67 -10.10
N ASP A 140 18.56 4.90 -9.92
CA ASP A 140 18.77 3.58 -10.51
C ASP A 140 18.23 2.44 -9.63
N PHE A 141 17.41 2.76 -8.62
CA PHE A 141 16.90 1.76 -7.69
C PHE A 141 16.11 0.64 -8.37
N THR A 142 16.23 -0.55 -7.81
CA THR A 142 15.42 -1.72 -8.12
C THR A 142 14.47 -2.02 -6.96
N VAL A 143 13.35 -2.67 -7.26
CA VAL A 143 12.32 -3.01 -6.26
C VAL A 143 12.08 -4.50 -6.31
N GLN A 144 12.19 -5.15 -5.15
CA GLN A 144 11.83 -6.54 -4.90
C GLN A 144 10.78 -6.59 -3.80
N TYR A 145 9.97 -7.65 -3.76
CA TYR A 145 9.03 -7.88 -2.67
C TYR A 145 9.01 -9.35 -2.27
N GLU A 146 8.72 -9.60 -1.01
CA GLU A 146 8.67 -10.93 -0.42
C GLU A 146 7.43 -11.04 0.47
N ILE A 147 6.58 -12.03 0.18
CA ILE A 147 5.42 -12.36 1.01
C ILE A 147 5.92 -13.18 2.19
N ASN A 148 5.73 -12.67 3.40
CA ASN A 148 6.12 -13.38 4.62
C ASN A 148 5.01 -14.33 5.05
N GLU A 149 3.76 -13.85 5.04
CA GLU A 149 2.62 -14.58 5.58
C GLU A 149 1.31 -14.16 4.90
N VAL A 150 0.39 -15.10 4.73
CA VAL A 150 -1.00 -14.85 4.32
C VAL A 150 -1.90 -15.52 5.34
N ILE A 151 -2.70 -14.72 6.05
CA ILE A 151 -3.60 -15.17 7.11
C ILE A 151 -5.04 -14.94 6.65
N TYR A 152 -5.76 -16.03 6.40
CA TYR A 152 -7.19 -15.96 6.09
C TYR A 152 -7.99 -15.72 7.38
N ILE A 153 -8.99 -14.85 7.31
CA ILE A 153 -9.89 -14.59 8.43
C ILE A 153 -10.95 -15.70 8.46
N GLU A 154 -10.98 -16.44 9.57
CA GLU A 154 -11.87 -17.59 9.76
C GLU A 154 -13.24 -17.21 10.35
N ASN A 155 -14.21 -18.12 10.26
CA ASN A 155 -15.66 -17.91 10.39
C ASN A 155 -16.14 -16.89 11.44
N GLU A 156 -15.79 -17.02 12.72
CA GLU A 156 -16.30 -16.12 13.76
C GLU A 156 -15.84 -14.67 13.51
N LYS A 157 -14.55 -14.50 13.29
CA LYS A 157 -13.96 -13.19 12.94
C LYS A 157 -14.41 -12.73 11.55
N PHE A 158 -14.65 -13.63 10.62
CA PHE A 158 -15.07 -13.26 9.26
C PHE A 158 -16.38 -12.49 9.25
N ASN A 159 -17.35 -12.91 10.06
CA ASN A 159 -18.64 -12.23 10.18
C ASN A 159 -18.48 -10.83 10.78
N GLU A 160 -17.62 -10.66 11.80
CA GLU A 160 -17.33 -9.34 12.37
C GLU A 160 -16.74 -8.37 11.33
N TYR A 161 -15.83 -8.85 10.47
CA TYR A 161 -15.27 -8.03 9.40
C TYR A 161 -16.33 -7.68 8.36
N CYS A 162 -17.23 -8.61 8.02
CA CYS A 162 -18.37 -8.34 7.14
C CYS A 162 -19.31 -7.26 7.71
N ASP A 163 -19.64 -7.35 9.00
CA ASP A 163 -20.47 -6.37 9.71
C ASP A 163 -19.85 -4.98 9.68
N VAL A 164 -18.53 -4.89 9.89
CA VAL A 164 -17.80 -3.63 9.81
C VAL A 164 -17.81 -3.08 8.38
N LEU A 165 -17.60 -3.91 7.36
CA LEU A 165 -17.69 -3.49 5.96
C LEU A 165 -19.09 -2.96 5.61
N GLU A 166 -20.15 -3.65 6.06
CA GLU A 166 -21.53 -3.20 5.86
C GLU A 166 -21.78 -1.84 6.54
N LYS A 167 -21.35 -1.67 7.79
CA LYS A 167 -21.55 -0.43 8.55
C LYS A 167 -20.72 0.74 8.03
N SER A 168 -19.44 0.52 7.73
CA SER A 168 -18.51 1.59 7.34
C SER A 168 -18.68 2.02 5.88
N PHE A 169 -19.00 1.08 4.99
CA PHE A 169 -19.03 1.35 3.54
C PHE A 169 -20.36 1.05 2.87
N SER A 170 -21.38 0.63 3.62
CA SER A 170 -22.68 0.20 3.06
C SER A 170 -22.55 -0.94 2.04
N TYR A 171 -21.63 -1.88 2.28
CA TYR A 171 -21.50 -3.07 1.43
C TYR A 171 -22.80 -3.86 1.41
N ARG A 172 -23.35 -4.05 0.20
CA ARG A 172 -24.46 -4.99 -0.03
C ARG A 172 -23.98 -6.33 -0.55
N LYS A 173 -22.83 -6.35 -1.21
CA LYS A 173 -22.19 -7.56 -1.72
C LYS A 173 -21.04 -7.92 -0.80
N LEU A 174 -21.32 -8.80 0.17
CA LEU A 174 -20.32 -9.23 1.12
C LEU A 174 -19.20 -10.02 0.42
N PRO A 175 -17.95 -9.92 0.91
CA PRO A 175 -16.86 -10.72 0.41
C PRO A 175 -17.10 -12.21 0.68
N THR A 176 -16.42 -13.07 -0.08
CA THR A 176 -16.40 -14.53 0.16
C THR A 176 -15.21 -14.96 0.99
N GLU A 177 -14.13 -14.17 0.98
CA GLU A 177 -12.89 -14.41 1.71
C GLU A 177 -12.30 -13.05 2.12
N ILE A 178 -11.64 -13.00 3.28
CA ILE A 178 -10.85 -11.85 3.74
C ILE A 178 -9.50 -12.39 4.20
N ALA A 179 -8.42 -11.71 3.84
CA ALA A 179 -7.08 -12.11 4.24
C ALA A 179 -6.21 -10.90 4.63
N LYS A 180 -5.32 -11.15 5.57
CA LYS A 180 -4.18 -10.30 5.92
C LYS A 180 -2.95 -10.82 5.19
N VAL A 181 -2.17 -9.92 4.60
CA VAL A 181 -0.89 -10.26 3.98
C VAL A 181 0.21 -9.46 4.65
N ASP A 182 1.20 -10.16 5.19
CA ASP A 182 2.42 -9.55 5.70
C ASP A 182 3.49 -9.70 4.62
N PHE A 183 4.11 -8.60 4.23
CA PHE A 183 5.15 -8.62 3.20
C PHE A 183 6.16 -7.50 3.40
N VAL A 184 7.31 -7.65 2.76
CA VAL A 184 8.34 -6.61 2.71
C VAL A 184 8.58 -6.18 1.28
N ILE A 185 8.92 -4.90 1.11
CA ILE A 185 9.48 -4.36 -0.13
C ILE A 185 10.93 -4.01 0.15
N LYS A 186 11.85 -4.58 -0.63
CA LYS A 186 13.27 -4.27 -0.59
C LYS A 186 13.61 -3.40 -1.79
N VAL A 187 14.23 -2.26 -1.54
CA VAL A 187 14.64 -1.29 -2.54
C VAL A 187 16.14 -1.11 -2.44
N GLU A 188 16.83 -1.27 -3.55
CA GLU A 188 18.30 -1.22 -3.61
C GLU A 188 18.72 -0.42 -4.84
N GLY A 189 19.63 0.54 -4.66
CA GLY A 189 20.22 1.30 -5.76
C GLY A 189 21.62 1.78 -5.41
N SER A 190 22.24 2.56 -6.31
CA SER A 190 23.64 2.99 -6.16
C SER A 190 23.91 3.85 -4.91
N GLU A 191 22.90 4.56 -4.39
CA GLU A 191 23.06 5.46 -3.24
C GLU A 191 22.68 4.80 -1.91
N GLY A 192 22.04 3.61 -1.93
CA GLY A 192 21.69 2.91 -0.71
C GLY A 192 20.62 1.83 -0.87
N GLU A 193 20.22 1.29 0.27
CA GLU A 193 19.15 0.31 0.40
C GLU A 193 18.08 0.80 1.39
N TYR A 194 16.83 0.43 1.13
CA TYR A 194 15.71 0.69 2.01
C TYR A 194 14.74 -0.49 2.02
N THR A 195 14.30 -0.90 3.21
CA THR A 195 13.25 -1.92 3.35
C THR A 195 12.01 -1.29 3.95
N SER A 196 10.88 -1.47 3.28
CA SER A 196 9.54 -1.15 3.78
C SER A 196 8.89 -2.44 4.29
N VAL A 197 8.32 -2.39 5.49
CA VAL A 197 7.58 -3.51 6.09
C VAL A 197 6.10 -3.16 6.08
N TYR A 198 5.29 -4.07 5.56
CA TYR A 198 3.83 -3.98 5.58
C TYR A 198 3.30 -5.12 6.44
N ASP A 199 2.78 -4.74 7.60
CA ASP A 199 2.03 -5.62 8.48
C ASP A 199 0.52 -5.42 8.25
N SER A 200 -0.24 -6.50 8.23
CA SER A 200 -1.70 -6.46 8.11
C SER A 200 -2.22 -5.73 6.85
N PHE A 201 -1.63 -5.97 5.68
CA PHE A 201 -2.24 -5.54 4.42
C PHE A 201 -3.55 -6.31 4.20
N MET A 202 -4.67 -5.60 4.33
CA MET A 202 -6.00 -6.19 4.26
C MET A 202 -6.49 -6.30 2.82
N CYS A 203 -7.05 -7.46 2.49
CA CYS A 203 -7.70 -7.70 1.23
C CYS A 203 -8.95 -8.56 1.38
N MET A 204 -9.88 -8.42 0.45
CA MET A 204 -11.11 -9.20 0.38
C MET A 204 -11.39 -9.70 -1.02
N LYS A 205 -12.11 -10.81 -1.12
CA LYS A 205 -12.50 -11.41 -2.37
C LYS A 205 -13.97 -11.17 -2.65
N ILE A 206 -14.28 -10.49 -3.76
CA ILE A 206 -15.65 -10.23 -4.22
C ILE A 206 -15.77 -10.73 -5.65
N GLY A 207 -16.71 -11.65 -5.90
CA GLY A 207 -16.95 -12.19 -7.25
C GLY A 207 -15.71 -12.86 -7.86
N GLY A 208 -14.90 -13.54 -7.04
CA GLY A 208 -13.69 -14.23 -7.48
C GLY A 208 -12.44 -13.36 -7.63
N LYS A 209 -12.55 -12.04 -7.50
CA LYS A 209 -11.42 -11.10 -7.57
C LYS A 209 -11.05 -10.56 -6.18
N TRP A 210 -9.76 -10.43 -5.92
CA TRP A 210 -9.22 -9.79 -4.73
C TRP A 210 -9.13 -8.28 -4.88
N TYR A 211 -9.46 -7.57 -3.81
CA TYR A 211 -9.41 -6.12 -3.69
C TYR A 211 -8.76 -5.71 -2.38
N ARG A 212 -8.11 -4.55 -2.38
CA ARG A 212 -7.50 -3.93 -1.21
C ARG A 212 -8.58 -3.29 -0.34
N ILE A 213 -8.43 -3.40 0.97
CA ILE A 213 -9.23 -2.68 1.96
C ILE A 213 -8.30 -1.86 2.86
N TYR A 214 -8.79 -0.73 3.37
CA TYR A 214 -8.08 0.04 4.40
C TYR A 214 -8.09 -0.74 5.72
N SER A 215 -6.91 -1.12 6.21
CA SER A 215 -6.77 -1.83 7.50
C SER A 215 -7.34 -1.03 8.67
N SER A 216 -7.28 0.30 8.60
CA SER A 216 -7.81 1.22 9.61
C SER A 216 -9.30 1.05 9.89
N VAL A 217 -10.07 0.48 8.96
CA VAL A 217 -11.50 0.22 9.12
C VAL A 217 -11.75 -0.85 10.18
N PHE A 218 -10.78 -1.75 10.39
CA PHE A 218 -10.89 -2.87 11.31
C PHE A 218 -10.15 -2.65 12.63
N ASN A 219 -9.73 -1.41 12.92
CA ASN A 219 -9.01 -1.10 14.16
C ASN A 219 -9.78 -1.52 15.42
N ASP A 220 -11.11 -1.44 15.37
CA ASP A 220 -11.99 -1.81 16.48
C ASP A 220 -12.17 -3.32 16.65
N ILE A 221 -11.69 -4.13 15.69
CA ILE A 221 -11.70 -5.60 15.78
C ILE A 221 -10.43 -6.12 16.49
N SER A 222 -9.91 -5.37 17.48
CA SER A 222 -8.72 -5.78 18.24
C SER A 222 -8.95 -5.87 19.76
N ASN A 223 -9.41 -7.06 20.18
CA ASN A 223 -8.82 -7.93 21.21
C ASN A 223 -9.43 -9.33 21.07
#